data_AF-A0AAN7X5K5-F1
#
_entry.id   AF-A0AAN7X5K5-F1
#
_cell.length_a   1.000
_cell.length_b   1.000
_cell.length_c   1.000
_cell.angle_alpha   90.00
_cell.angle_beta   90.00
_cell.angle_gamma   90.00
#
_symmetry.space_group_name_H-M   'P 1'
#
loop_
_entity.id
_entity.type
_entity.pdbx_description
1 polymer ?
#
loop_
_entity_poly.entity_id
_entity_poly.type
_entity_poly.pdbx_seq_one_letter_code
_entity_poly.pdbx_strand_id
1 'polypeptide(L)'
;MSTTDMSPTLDIVRSLYTHTQTLEEFANSVVFREGKKAVLIEQSDTNRFKSFVRGVFVCFDKELQQVPSFNQMCTLPELLAFVLNGLKRKRKRNILAHGYNFQGLAQEKRDADPFKFQGDVTQSAAYIHGSDMWKRVTLRLGTDLTRYLLESCSVFVAVPPSCVFQVCGAPIYDRVSMSTVSNRFFLQPGSKKKSGAQSSRSRGAGIYKRRRDVEKPTYRKTRNRKNESVMEGKRKRETDQNEEEETLTR
;
A
#
# COMPACT_ATOMS: atom_id res chain seq x y z
N MET A 1 14.57 -15.61 29.87
CA MET A 1 14.14 -14.91 28.63
C MET A 1 13.92 -13.46 28.99
N SER A 2 14.65 -12.53 28.37
CA SER A 2 14.51 -11.09 28.64
C SER A 2 13.07 -10.67 28.34
N THR A 3 12.38 -10.11 29.32
CA THR A 3 11.09 -9.45 29.13
C THR A 3 11.28 -8.34 28.10
N THR A 4 10.67 -8.46 26.93
CA THR A 4 10.89 -7.46 25.90
C THR A 4 10.18 -6.17 26.27
N ASP A 5 10.96 -5.13 26.56
CA ASP A 5 10.44 -3.85 26.98
C ASP A 5 9.88 -3.09 25.77
N MET A 6 8.55 -2.95 25.76
CA MET A 6 7.81 -2.18 24.76
C MET A 6 7.63 -0.71 25.17
N SER A 7 8.04 -0.32 26.38
CA SER A 7 7.78 1.01 26.93
C SER A 7 8.31 2.14 26.03
N PRO A 8 9.54 2.10 25.47
CA PRO A 8 10.05 3.24 24.70
C PRO A 8 9.23 3.47 23.42
N THR A 9 8.84 2.39 22.74
CA THR A 9 8.04 2.43 21.52
C THR A 9 6.62 2.94 21.80
N LEU A 10 6.02 2.50 22.91
CA LEU A 10 4.69 2.96 23.31
C LEU A 10 4.69 4.41 23.80
N ASP A 11 5.75 4.88 24.42
CA ASP A 11 5.86 6.27 24.87
C ASP A 11 5.93 7.24 23.69
N ILE A 12 6.57 6.84 22.58
CA ILE A 12 6.51 7.59 21.31
C ILE A 12 5.07 7.67 20.82
N VAL A 13 4.34 6.55 20.77
CA VAL A 13 2.94 6.53 20.31
C VAL A 13 2.06 7.39 21.23
N ARG A 14 2.21 7.27 22.55
CA ARG A 14 1.48 8.08 23.54
C ARG A 14 1.73 9.58 23.41
N SER A 15 2.92 9.98 22.95
CA SER A 15 3.23 11.39 22.70
C SER A 15 2.51 11.98 21.48
N LEU A 16 2.02 11.13 20.56
CA LEU A 16 1.43 11.53 19.28
C LEU A 16 -0.10 11.45 19.23
N TYR A 17 -0.73 10.82 20.22
CA TYR A 17 -2.17 10.57 20.28
C TYR A 17 -2.70 10.94 21.66
N THR A 18 -3.89 11.54 21.73
CA THR A 18 -4.54 11.88 23.01
C THR A 18 -4.83 10.64 23.86
N HIS A 19 -5.30 9.57 23.21
CA HIS A 19 -5.60 8.30 23.86
C HIS A 19 -4.82 7.18 23.19
N THR A 20 -4.14 6.37 23.99
CA THR A 20 -3.46 5.14 23.59
C THR A 20 -3.82 4.05 24.58
N GLN A 21 -4.54 3.04 24.13
CA GLN A 21 -5.05 1.95 24.96
C GLN A 21 -4.81 0.61 24.27
N THR A 22 -4.76 -0.49 25.02
CA THR A 22 -4.85 -1.81 24.42
C THR A 22 -6.24 -2.03 23.82
N LEU A 23 -6.36 -2.99 22.89
CA LEU A 23 -7.65 -3.34 22.31
C LEU A 23 -8.63 -3.87 23.36
N GLU A 24 -8.12 -4.53 24.40
CA GLU A 24 -8.90 -4.98 25.56
C GLU A 24 -9.47 -3.79 26.37
N GLU A 25 -8.62 -2.83 26.73
CA GLU A 25 -9.02 -1.61 27.44
C GLU A 25 -10.03 -0.78 26.64
N PHE A 26 -9.76 -0.61 25.34
CA PHE A 26 -10.66 0.09 24.44
C PHE A 26 -12.04 -0.57 24.38
N ALA A 27 -12.12 -1.88 24.16
CA ALA A 27 -13.38 -2.60 24.16
C ALA A 27 -14.12 -2.45 25.51
N ASN A 28 -13.38 -2.58 26.61
CA ASN A 28 -13.93 -2.41 27.96
C ASN A 28 -14.41 -0.98 28.25
N SER A 29 -14.02 0.04 27.48
CA SER A 29 -14.55 1.40 27.63
C SER A 29 -15.89 1.60 26.91
N VAL A 30 -16.26 0.70 25.98
CA VAL A 30 -17.43 0.85 25.12
C VAL A 30 -18.66 0.14 25.70
N VAL A 31 -19.75 0.88 25.79
CA VAL A 31 -21.09 0.35 26.09
C VAL A 31 -21.90 0.41 24.79
N PHE A 32 -22.45 -0.73 24.37
CA PHE A 32 -23.29 -0.80 23.20
C PHE A 32 -24.65 -0.15 23.44
N ARG A 33 -25.36 0.17 22.35
CA ARG A 33 -26.70 0.77 22.41
C ARG A 33 -27.70 -0.09 23.20
N GLU A 34 -27.47 -1.40 23.20
CA GLU A 34 -28.28 -2.39 23.89
C GLU A 34 -27.95 -2.50 25.40
N GLY A 35 -27.09 -1.61 25.93
CA GLY A 35 -26.72 -1.53 27.35
C GLY A 35 -25.71 -2.59 27.80
N LYS A 36 -25.23 -3.42 26.86
CA LYS A 36 -24.20 -4.43 27.13
C LYS A 36 -22.80 -3.84 26.94
N LYS A 37 -21.88 -4.21 27.80
CA LYS A 37 -20.46 -3.86 27.67
C LYS A 37 -19.80 -4.74 26.62
N ALA A 38 -18.89 -4.19 25.82
CA ALA A 38 -18.13 -5.01 24.86
C ALA A 38 -17.11 -5.89 25.61
N VAL A 39 -17.34 -7.20 25.58
CA VAL A 39 -16.42 -8.19 26.17
C VAL A 39 -15.63 -8.84 25.04
N LEU A 40 -14.36 -8.45 24.92
CA LEU A 40 -13.49 -8.95 23.87
C LEU A 40 -12.80 -10.27 24.23
N ILE A 41 -12.43 -10.45 25.49
CA ILE A 41 -11.71 -11.64 25.98
C ILE A 41 -12.64 -12.45 26.87
N GLU A 42 -12.74 -13.74 26.60
CA GLU A 42 -13.38 -14.73 27.48
C GLU A 42 -12.35 -15.62 28.19
N GLN A 43 -12.77 -16.24 29.29
CA GLN A 43 -11.90 -17.15 30.04
C GLN A 43 -11.47 -18.36 29.22
N SER A 44 -12.36 -18.88 28.36
CA SER A 44 -12.16 -19.98 27.44
C SER A 44 -11.20 -19.67 26.28
N ASP A 45 -10.84 -18.40 26.06
CA ASP A 45 -9.96 -18.03 24.95
C ASP A 45 -8.54 -18.55 25.16
N THR A 46 -7.94 -18.97 24.05
CA THR A 46 -6.54 -19.39 23.98
C THR A 46 -5.60 -18.26 24.42
N ASN A 47 -4.48 -18.62 25.06
CA ASN A 47 -3.45 -17.65 25.43
C ASN A 47 -2.94 -16.85 24.23
N ARG A 48 -2.89 -17.47 23.03
CA ARG A 48 -2.51 -16.79 21.79
C ARG A 48 -3.43 -15.61 21.46
N PHE A 49 -4.74 -15.80 21.60
CA PHE A 49 -5.70 -14.71 21.36
C PHE A 49 -5.60 -13.63 22.43
N LYS A 50 -5.48 -14.01 23.70
CA LYS A 50 -5.30 -13.06 24.81
C LYS A 50 -4.03 -12.21 24.64
N SER A 51 -2.90 -12.84 24.28
CA SER A 51 -1.65 -12.15 23.96
C SER A 51 -1.78 -11.26 22.72
N PHE A 52 -2.48 -11.72 21.68
CA PHE A 52 -2.75 -10.90 20.50
C PHE A 52 -3.52 -9.63 20.86
N VAL A 53 -4.65 -9.74 21.56
CA VAL A 53 -5.49 -8.59 21.95
C VAL A 53 -4.69 -7.57 22.79
N ARG A 54 -3.87 -8.06 23.73
CA ARG A 54 -2.99 -7.20 24.55
C ARG A 54 -1.84 -6.58 23.75
N GLY A 55 -1.45 -7.21 22.65
CA GLY A 55 -0.46 -6.70 21.71
C GLY A 55 -1.04 -5.78 20.63
N VAL A 56 -2.35 -5.53 20.61
CA VAL A 56 -2.97 -4.55 19.72
C VAL A 56 -3.24 -3.27 20.50
N PHE A 57 -2.74 -2.14 19.97
CA PHE A 57 -2.93 -0.82 20.55
C PHE A 57 -3.84 0.03 19.66
N VAL A 58 -4.86 0.63 20.25
CA VAL A 58 -5.82 1.50 19.60
C VAL A 58 -5.55 2.93 20.05
N CYS A 59 -5.31 3.80 19.06
CA CYS A 59 -4.97 5.21 19.28
C CYS A 59 -5.97 6.11 18.56
N PHE A 60 -6.49 7.13 19.26
CA PHE A 60 -7.50 8.04 18.73
C PHE A 60 -7.46 9.40 19.45
N ASP A 61 -7.86 10.46 18.74
CA ASP A 61 -7.97 11.81 19.33
C ASP A 61 -9.41 12.23 19.61
N LYS A 62 -10.35 11.67 18.86
CA LYS A 62 -11.77 11.94 18.99
C LYS A 62 -12.44 10.71 19.57
N GLU A 63 -13.23 10.91 20.60
CA GLU A 63 -14.04 9.84 21.17
C GLU A 63 -15.12 9.38 20.19
N LEU A 64 -15.68 8.21 20.50
CA LEU A 64 -16.68 7.54 19.71
C LEU A 64 -17.97 8.39 19.63
N GLN A 65 -18.24 8.99 18.47
CA GLN A 65 -19.38 9.90 18.30
C GLN A 65 -20.75 9.20 18.28
N GLN A 66 -20.79 7.92 17.90
CA GLN A 66 -22.03 7.15 17.79
C GLN A 66 -21.94 5.90 18.66
N VAL A 67 -22.99 5.67 19.44
CA VAL A 67 -23.10 4.45 20.26
C VAL A 67 -23.24 3.25 19.31
N PRO A 68 -22.29 2.30 19.31
CA PRO A 68 -22.27 1.20 18.36
C PRO A 68 -23.31 0.15 18.77
N SER A 69 -23.81 -0.60 17.80
CA SER A 69 -24.58 -1.81 18.06
C SER A 69 -23.65 -3.02 18.23
N PHE A 70 -24.03 -3.98 19.07
CA PHE A 70 -23.32 -5.27 19.15
C PHE A 70 -23.59 -6.19 17.94
N ASN A 71 -24.50 -5.81 17.04
CA ASN A 71 -24.95 -6.69 15.95
C ASN A 71 -23.86 -6.98 14.91
N GLN A 72 -23.76 -8.25 14.54
CA GLN A 72 -22.92 -8.71 13.43
C GLN A 72 -23.75 -8.71 12.13
N MET A 73 -23.68 -7.61 11.38
CA MET A 73 -24.44 -7.44 10.14
C MET A 73 -23.73 -8.01 8.91
N CYS A 74 -22.40 -8.06 8.93
CA CYS A 74 -21.59 -8.58 7.84
C CYS A 74 -20.36 -9.32 8.36
N THR A 75 -19.76 -10.15 7.53
CA THR A 75 -18.52 -10.88 7.83
C THR A 75 -17.30 -9.94 7.82
N LEU A 76 -16.16 -10.37 8.38
CA LEU A 76 -14.92 -9.57 8.34
C LEU A 76 -14.50 -9.20 6.90
N PRO A 77 -14.48 -10.12 5.91
CA PRO A 77 -14.15 -9.75 4.53
C PRO A 77 -15.09 -8.71 3.94
N GLU A 78 -16.40 -8.86 4.16
CA GLU A 78 -17.42 -7.92 3.66
C GLU A 78 -17.28 -6.54 4.30
N LEU A 79 -17.06 -6.49 5.62
CA LEU A 79 -16.79 -5.26 6.34
C LEU A 79 -15.51 -4.59 5.83
N LEU A 80 -14.44 -5.37 5.66
CA LEU A 80 -13.17 -4.85 5.19
C LEU A 80 -13.28 -4.30 3.77
N ALA A 81 -13.99 -4.99 2.88
CA ALA A 81 -14.30 -4.49 1.54
C ALA A 81 -15.08 -3.18 1.60
N PHE A 82 -16.14 -3.13 2.41
CA PHE A 82 -16.94 -1.93 2.62
C PHE A 82 -16.10 -0.73 3.09
N VAL A 83 -15.22 -0.95 4.08
CA VAL A 83 -14.31 0.10 4.59
C VAL A 83 -13.32 0.53 3.52
N LEU A 84 -12.63 -0.40 2.85
CA LEU A 84 -11.63 -0.08 1.82
C LEU A 84 -12.23 0.66 0.62
N ASN A 85 -13.37 0.20 0.13
CA ASN A 85 -14.14 0.87 -0.92
C ASN A 85 -14.53 2.29 -0.49
N GLY A 86 -15.01 2.45 0.74
CA GLY A 86 -15.34 3.75 1.32
C GLY A 86 -14.14 4.68 1.44
N LEU A 87 -13.00 4.19 1.92
CA LEU A 87 -11.76 4.95 2.06
C LEU A 87 -11.26 5.48 0.72
N LYS A 88 -11.25 4.63 -0.33
CA LYS A 88 -10.83 5.03 -1.68
C LYS A 88 -11.81 6.01 -2.32
N ARG A 89 -13.13 5.74 -2.25
CA ARG A 89 -14.16 6.66 -2.79
C ARG A 89 -14.13 8.02 -2.12
N LYS A 90 -13.93 8.08 -0.79
CA LYS A 90 -13.82 9.32 -0.02
C LYS A 90 -12.42 9.95 -0.06
N ARG A 91 -11.45 9.33 -0.74
CA ARG A 91 -10.02 9.73 -0.77
C ARG A 91 -9.44 9.99 0.63
N LYS A 92 -9.87 9.21 1.61
CA LYS A 92 -9.35 9.30 2.99
C LYS A 92 -7.95 8.69 3.04
N ARG A 93 -6.99 9.41 3.61
CA ARG A 93 -5.66 8.85 3.93
C ARG A 93 -5.79 7.89 5.10
N ASN A 94 -5.55 6.61 4.83
CA ASN A 94 -5.53 5.55 5.83
C ASN A 94 -4.57 4.45 5.35
N ILE A 95 -3.70 3.94 6.23
CA ILE A 95 -2.73 2.89 5.91
C ILE A 95 -3.40 1.62 5.40
N LEU A 96 -4.59 1.33 5.88
CA LEU A 96 -5.38 0.19 5.40
C LEU A 96 -5.58 0.24 3.88
N ALA A 97 -5.66 1.45 3.31
CA ALA A 97 -5.84 1.67 1.88
C ALA A 97 -4.53 1.70 1.06
N HIS A 98 -3.35 1.69 1.68
CA HIS A 98 -2.06 1.77 0.98
C HIS A 98 -1.76 0.53 0.12
N GLY A 99 -2.23 -0.65 0.53
CA GLY A 99 -2.11 -1.90 -0.23
C GLY A 99 -3.34 -2.27 -1.05
N TYR A 100 -4.33 -1.37 -1.18
CA TYR A 100 -5.56 -1.66 -1.90
C TYR A 100 -5.54 -1.06 -3.30
N ASN A 101 -5.37 -1.92 -4.31
CA ASN A 101 -5.34 -1.56 -5.71
C ASN A 101 -6.77 -1.50 -6.24
N PHE A 102 -7.47 -0.42 -5.88
CA PHE A 102 -8.82 -0.16 -6.35
C PHE A 102 -8.81 -0.08 -7.88
N GLN A 103 -9.38 -1.09 -8.53
CA GLN A 103 -9.54 -1.08 -9.97
C GLN A 103 -10.64 -0.07 -10.25
N GLY A 104 -10.22 1.15 -10.57
CA GLY A 104 -11.10 2.19 -11.08
C GLY A 104 -11.63 1.76 -12.44
N LEU A 105 -12.53 0.79 -12.46
CA LEU A 105 -13.49 0.69 -13.54
C LEU A 105 -14.13 2.07 -13.61
N ALA A 106 -14.04 2.68 -14.80
CA ALA A 106 -14.61 3.97 -15.12
C ALA A 106 -15.98 4.12 -14.45
N GLN A 107 -16.34 5.36 -14.11
CA GLN A 107 -17.57 5.85 -13.45
C GLN A 107 -18.93 5.17 -13.76
N GLU A 108 -18.98 4.17 -14.64
CA GLU A 108 -20.14 3.47 -15.18
C GLU A 108 -20.74 2.35 -14.32
N LYS A 109 -20.09 1.82 -13.27
CA LYS A 109 -20.79 0.94 -12.31
C LYS A 109 -21.02 1.63 -10.98
N ARG A 110 -21.99 2.55 -10.97
CA ARG A 110 -22.62 3.06 -9.73
C ARG A 110 -23.30 1.96 -8.90
N ASP A 111 -23.44 0.75 -9.46
CA ASP A 111 -24.05 -0.44 -8.84
C ASP A 111 -23.03 -1.49 -8.36
N ALA A 112 -21.77 -1.09 -8.15
CA ALA A 112 -20.78 -2.00 -7.58
C ALA A 112 -21.11 -2.27 -6.10
N ASP A 113 -21.35 -3.54 -5.78
CA ASP A 113 -21.62 -4.04 -4.42
C ASP A 113 -20.56 -3.49 -3.44
N PRO A 114 -20.99 -2.71 -2.43
CA PRO A 114 -20.05 -2.11 -1.50
C PRO A 114 -19.39 -3.16 -0.58
N PHE A 115 -19.98 -4.34 -0.40
CA PHE A 115 -19.48 -5.42 0.46
C PHE A 115 -18.51 -6.37 -0.25
N LYS A 116 -18.18 -6.14 -1.52
CA LYS A 116 -17.19 -6.92 -2.27
C LYS A 116 -15.95 -6.08 -2.58
N PHE A 117 -14.78 -6.72 -2.56
CA PHE A 117 -13.54 -6.05 -2.98
C PHE A 117 -13.63 -5.68 -4.46
N GLN A 118 -13.36 -4.42 -4.76
CA GLN A 118 -13.34 -3.81 -6.10
C GLN A 118 -11.89 -3.71 -6.61
N GLY A 119 -11.00 -4.52 -6.06
CA GLY A 119 -9.57 -4.45 -6.34
C GLY A 119 -8.78 -5.44 -5.51
N ASP A 120 -7.48 -5.49 -5.76
CA ASP A 120 -6.59 -6.43 -5.09
C ASP A 120 -6.16 -5.93 -3.71
N VAL A 121 -6.11 -6.85 -2.75
CA VAL A 121 -5.82 -6.56 -1.35
C VAL A 121 -4.41 -7.03 -1.00
N THR A 122 -3.55 -6.12 -0.59
CA THR A 122 -2.17 -6.40 -0.15
C THR A 122 -1.84 -5.72 1.19
N GLN A 123 -0.67 -6.03 1.77
CA GLN A 123 -0.14 -5.40 2.99
C GLN A 123 -1.10 -5.50 4.19
N SER A 124 -1.38 -4.38 4.88
CA SER A 124 -2.17 -4.34 6.12
C SER A 124 -3.59 -4.88 5.96
N ALA A 125 -4.20 -4.65 4.80
CA ALA A 125 -5.54 -5.18 4.53
C ALA A 125 -5.52 -6.71 4.34
N ALA A 126 -4.47 -7.26 3.71
CA ALA A 126 -4.30 -8.71 3.59
C ALA A 126 -4.02 -9.37 4.96
N TYR A 127 -3.25 -8.69 5.82
CA TYR A 127 -2.99 -9.12 7.21
C TYR A 127 -4.29 -9.29 8.01
N ILE A 128 -5.20 -8.31 7.93
CA ILE A 128 -6.51 -8.40 8.60
C ILE A 128 -7.37 -9.49 7.96
N HIS A 129 -7.49 -9.49 6.62
CA HIS A 129 -8.36 -10.39 5.87
C HIS A 129 -8.08 -11.87 6.17
N GLY A 130 -6.80 -12.26 6.18
CA GLY A 130 -6.37 -13.65 6.39
C GLY A 130 -6.31 -14.09 7.86
N SER A 131 -6.49 -13.19 8.81
CA SER A 131 -6.22 -13.48 10.22
C SER A 131 -7.48 -13.96 10.96
N ASP A 132 -7.42 -15.16 11.51
CA ASP A 132 -8.49 -15.68 12.40
C ASP A 132 -8.62 -14.91 13.72
N MET A 133 -7.53 -14.29 14.20
CA MET A 133 -7.58 -13.44 15.39
C MET A 133 -8.48 -12.21 15.14
N TRP A 134 -8.25 -11.48 14.05
CA TRP A 134 -9.12 -10.41 13.57
C TRP A 134 -10.57 -10.87 13.31
N LYS A 135 -10.81 -12.04 12.72
CA LYS A 135 -12.19 -12.56 12.56
C LYS A 135 -12.88 -12.69 13.91
N ARG A 136 -12.19 -13.23 14.91
CA ARG A 136 -12.71 -13.34 16.28
C ARG A 136 -12.95 -11.97 16.92
N VAL A 137 -12.02 -11.02 16.76
CA VAL A 137 -12.20 -9.64 17.23
C VAL A 137 -13.49 -9.04 16.65
N THR A 138 -13.72 -9.18 15.35
CA THR A 138 -14.92 -8.64 14.70
C THR A 138 -16.20 -9.27 15.23
N LEU A 139 -16.22 -10.59 15.43
CA LEU A 139 -17.39 -11.28 16.00
C LEU A 139 -17.73 -10.81 17.43
N ARG A 140 -16.73 -10.40 18.22
CA ARG A 140 -16.92 -9.93 19.61
C ARG A 140 -17.33 -8.46 19.69
N LEU A 141 -16.71 -7.62 18.87
CA LEU A 141 -16.95 -6.18 18.87
C LEU A 141 -18.18 -5.80 18.03
N GLY A 142 -18.63 -6.68 17.15
CA GLY A 142 -19.70 -6.40 16.19
C GLY A 142 -19.21 -5.57 14.99
N THR A 143 -20.11 -5.39 14.04
CA THR A 143 -19.80 -4.72 12.77
C THR A 143 -19.50 -3.23 12.96
N ASP A 144 -20.30 -2.53 13.75
CA ASP A 144 -20.20 -1.07 13.91
C ASP A 144 -18.90 -0.63 14.59
N LEU A 145 -18.55 -1.28 15.70
CA LEU A 145 -17.35 -0.95 16.45
C LEU A 145 -16.09 -1.33 15.67
N THR A 146 -16.09 -2.48 15.00
CA THR A 146 -14.98 -2.87 14.12
C THR A 146 -14.82 -1.90 12.96
N ARG A 147 -15.92 -1.43 12.36
CA ARG A 147 -15.89 -0.40 11.31
C ARG A 147 -15.25 0.88 11.82
N TYR A 148 -15.65 1.35 12.99
CA TYR A 148 -15.06 2.54 13.61
C TYR A 148 -13.56 2.38 13.83
N LEU A 149 -13.15 1.22 14.35
CA LEU A 149 -11.74 0.90 14.60
C LEU A 149 -10.91 0.96 13.31
N LEU A 150 -11.43 0.44 12.18
CA LEU A 150 -10.71 0.43 10.90
C LEU A 150 -10.76 1.77 10.14
N GLU A 151 -11.87 2.52 10.24
CA GLU A 151 -12.06 3.77 9.49
C GLU A 151 -11.47 5.00 10.23
N SER A 152 -11.57 5.04 11.56
CA SER A 152 -11.33 6.24 12.38
C SER A 152 -10.15 6.14 13.33
N CYS A 153 -9.84 4.96 13.86
CA CYS A 153 -8.73 4.78 14.80
C CYS A 153 -7.41 4.49 14.08
N SER A 154 -6.31 4.85 14.74
CA SER A 154 -4.97 4.37 14.39
C SER A 154 -4.66 3.13 15.20
N VAL A 155 -4.43 2.00 14.53
CA VAL A 155 -4.21 0.72 15.21
C VAL A 155 -2.82 0.20 14.94
N PHE A 156 -2.12 -0.13 16.01
CA PHE A 156 -0.77 -0.66 15.99
C PHE A 156 -0.77 -2.08 16.55
N VAL A 157 0.06 -2.94 15.97
CA VAL A 157 0.24 -4.31 16.44
C VAL A 157 1.68 -4.52 16.85
N ALA A 158 1.89 -5.04 18.06
CA ALA A 158 3.18 -5.42 18.60
C ALA A 158 3.78 -6.57 17.79
N VAL A 159 5.06 -6.40 17.44
CA VAL A 159 5.88 -7.43 16.79
C VAL A 159 7.19 -7.54 17.56
N PRO A 160 7.59 -8.77 17.92
CA PRO A 160 8.86 -8.99 18.61
C PRO A 160 10.07 -8.44 17.82
N PRO A 161 11.13 -7.99 18.50
CA PRO A 161 11.24 -7.87 19.95
C PRO A 161 10.47 -6.66 20.50
N SER A 162 10.78 -5.44 20.07
CA SER A 162 10.30 -4.20 20.70
C SER A 162 9.65 -3.23 19.69
N CYS A 163 8.95 -3.76 18.69
CA CYS A 163 8.44 -3.00 17.55
C CYS A 163 6.92 -2.99 17.51
N VAL A 164 6.36 -1.95 16.89
CA VAL A 164 4.96 -1.94 16.47
C VAL A 164 4.88 -1.57 14.99
N PHE A 165 3.91 -2.13 14.28
CA PHE A 165 3.56 -1.65 12.95
C PHE A 165 2.10 -1.22 12.91
N GLN A 166 1.83 -0.19 12.11
CA GLN A 166 0.49 0.35 11.99
C GLN A 166 -0.31 -0.44 10.94
N VAL A 167 -1.50 -0.87 11.31
CA VAL A 167 -2.40 -1.66 10.47
C VAL A 167 -3.44 -0.77 9.79
N CYS A 168 -4.02 0.18 10.52
CA CYS A 168 -5.01 1.12 9.98
C CYS A 168 -4.91 2.50 10.65
N GLY A 169 -5.66 3.45 10.11
CA GLY A 169 -5.70 4.86 10.51
C GLY A 169 -4.81 5.76 9.68
N ALA A 170 -4.83 7.05 10.00
CA ALA A 170 -3.96 8.03 9.35
C ALA A 170 -2.49 7.68 9.59
N PRO A 171 -1.60 7.81 8.59
CA PRO A 171 -0.21 7.42 8.75
C PRO A 171 0.49 8.16 9.90
N ILE A 172 1.16 7.42 10.79
CA ILE A 172 1.83 8.00 11.97
C ILE A 172 2.86 9.09 11.58
N TYR A 173 3.53 8.94 10.44
CA TYR A 173 4.50 9.94 9.95
C TYR A 173 3.86 11.27 9.55
N ASP A 174 2.54 11.31 9.31
CA ASP A 174 1.83 12.57 9.06
C ASP A 174 1.60 13.35 10.37
N ARG A 175 1.72 12.70 11.55
CA ARG A 175 1.55 13.32 12.88
C ARG A 175 2.86 13.81 13.48
N VAL A 176 3.96 13.17 13.10
CA VAL A 176 5.28 13.67 13.46
C VAL A 176 5.45 14.95 12.67
N SER A 177 5.37 16.10 13.34
CA SER A 177 5.84 17.33 12.74
C SER A 177 7.29 17.06 12.35
N MET A 178 7.59 17.02 11.07
CA MET A 178 8.93 17.30 10.59
C MET A 178 9.17 18.79 10.88
N SER A 179 9.22 19.14 12.18
CA SER A 179 9.95 20.31 12.67
C SER A 179 11.26 20.16 11.97
N THR A 180 11.47 21.06 11.01
CA THR A 180 12.62 21.11 10.13
C THR A 180 13.81 20.61 10.92
N VAL A 181 14.21 19.35 10.72
CA VAL A 181 15.58 18.96 10.98
C VAL A 181 16.29 19.93 10.07
N SER A 182 16.83 20.99 10.67
CA SER A 182 17.51 22.08 10.00
C SER A 182 18.23 21.43 8.84
N ASN A 183 17.83 21.81 7.63
CA ASN A 183 18.08 21.11 6.37
C ASN A 183 19.61 21.13 6.12
N ARG A 184 20.38 20.42 6.94
CA ARG A 184 21.84 20.41 6.97
C ARG A 184 22.37 19.25 6.13
N PHE A 185 21.45 18.42 5.64
CA PHE A 185 21.67 17.47 4.57
C PHE A 185 20.86 17.91 3.35
N PHE A 186 21.17 19.09 2.82
CA PHE A 186 20.94 19.33 1.40
C PHE A 186 21.88 18.40 0.63
N LEU A 187 21.37 17.35 0.01
CA LEU A 187 22.04 16.77 -1.14
C LEU A 187 22.07 17.88 -2.20
N GLN A 188 23.18 18.62 -2.26
CA GLN A 188 23.38 19.63 -3.29
C GLN A 188 23.15 18.95 -4.65
N PRO A 189 22.17 19.41 -5.46
CA PRO A 189 22.19 19.09 -6.87
C PRO A 189 23.49 19.69 -7.41
N GLY A 190 24.41 18.83 -7.85
CA GLY A 190 25.74 19.24 -8.29
C GLY A 190 25.65 20.44 -9.23
N SER A 191 26.20 21.57 -8.77
CA SER A 191 26.27 22.80 -9.55
C SER A 191 27.20 22.54 -10.74
N LYS A 192 26.61 22.30 -11.92
CA LYS A 192 27.35 22.37 -13.17
C LYS A 192 27.84 23.80 -13.34
N LYS A 193 29.11 24.06 -12.95
CA LYS A 193 29.84 25.27 -13.29
C LYS A 193 29.81 25.45 -14.82
N LYS A 194 29.00 26.37 -15.33
CA LYS A 194 29.27 27.00 -16.63
C LYS A 194 30.17 28.18 -16.34
N SER A 195 31.48 28.01 -16.58
CA SER A 195 32.43 29.11 -16.55
C SER A 195 32.11 30.08 -17.69
N GLY A 196 31.56 31.24 -17.36
CA GLY A 196 31.54 32.39 -18.25
C GLY A 196 32.92 33.02 -18.27
N ALA A 197 33.64 32.92 -19.37
CA ALA A 197 34.76 33.78 -19.67
C ALA A 197 34.23 35.00 -20.43
N GLN A 198 34.27 36.16 -19.76
CA GLN A 198 34.14 37.46 -20.41
C GLN A 198 35.41 37.75 -21.21
N SER A 199 35.27 38.21 -22.45
CA SER A 199 36.30 39.04 -23.07
C SER A 199 35.63 40.15 -23.88
N SER A 200 36.13 41.35 -23.64
CA SER A 200 35.58 42.65 -23.96
C SER A 200 35.94 43.13 -25.37
N ARG A 201 34.94 43.73 -26.04
CA ARG A 201 34.98 44.88 -26.96
C ARG A 201 36.10 44.98 -28.00
N SER A 202 35.71 45.03 -29.27
CA SER A 202 36.24 46.00 -30.26
C SER A 202 35.19 46.29 -31.35
N ARG A 203 35.10 47.58 -31.71
CA ARG A 203 34.21 48.23 -32.70
C ARG A 203 34.60 47.87 -34.14
N GLY A 204 33.66 48.02 -35.09
CA GLY A 204 33.98 48.53 -36.43
C GLY A 204 33.34 47.82 -37.63
N ALA A 205 32.42 48.53 -38.28
CA ALA A 205 32.20 48.66 -39.73
C ALA A 205 32.29 47.43 -40.67
N GLY A 206 31.15 47.11 -41.29
CA GLY A 206 30.96 47.28 -42.74
C GLY A 206 31.72 46.40 -43.74
N ILE A 207 30.92 45.69 -44.55
CA ILE A 207 30.97 45.69 -46.03
C ILE A 207 31.78 44.58 -46.79
N TYR A 208 31.02 43.90 -47.66
CA TYR A 208 31.26 43.16 -48.94
C TYR A 208 32.20 41.93 -49.09
N LYS A 209 31.54 40.86 -49.63
CA LYS A 209 31.92 39.96 -50.76
C LYS A 209 33.29 39.25 -50.74
N ARG A 210 33.27 37.91 -50.88
CA ARG A 210 33.57 37.22 -52.17
C ARG A 210 33.35 35.69 -52.11
N ARG A 211 32.77 35.19 -53.21
CA ARG A 211 32.60 33.78 -53.61
C ARG A 211 33.93 33.05 -53.85
N ARG A 212 33.88 31.72 -53.78
CA ARG A 212 34.49 30.72 -54.68
C ARG A 212 33.65 29.44 -54.52
N ASP A 213 32.67 29.20 -55.39
CA ASP A 213 32.68 28.37 -56.62
C ASP A 213 32.99 26.88 -56.35
N VAL A 214 31.97 26.00 -56.38
CA VAL A 214 31.56 25.07 -57.47
C VAL A 214 32.57 23.90 -57.59
N GLU A 215 32.22 22.63 -57.32
CA GLU A 215 31.53 21.73 -58.26
C GLU A 215 30.81 20.55 -57.57
N LYS A 216 29.62 20.21 -58.08
CA LYS A 216 29.00 18.88 -57.98
C LYS A 216 29.41 18.07 -59.21
N PRO A 217 29.26 16.73 -59.17
CA PRO A 217 28.30 16.19 -60.12
C PRO A 217 27.34 15.19 -59.51
N THR A 218 26.07 15.42 -59.84
CA THR A 218 24.97 14.46 -59.81
C THR A 218 25.15 13.40 -60.90
N TYR A 219 24.82 12.14 -60.60
CA TYR A 219 24.27 11.23 -61.60
C TYR A 219 23.09 10.47 -61.02
N ARG A 220 21.90 10.76 -61.55
CA ARG A 220 20.69 9.92 -61.44
C ARG A 220 20.78 8.82 -62.50
N LYS A 221 20.35 7.60 -62.17
CA LYS A 221 19.69 6.73 -63.15
C LYS A 221 18.74 5.74 -62.46
N THR A 222 17.47 5.90 -62.79
CA THR A 222 16.33 5.05 -62.47
C THR A 222 16.35 3.79 -63.33
N ARG A 223 16.03 2.60 -62.78
CA ARG A 223 15.33 1.54 -63.54
C ARG A 223 14.69 0.49 -62.62
N ASN A 224 13.38 0.28 -62.81
CA ASN A 224 12.57 -0.79 -62.25
C ASN A 224 12.94 -2.17 -62.85
N ARG A 225 12.79 -3.26 -62.06
CA ARG A 225 11.68 -4.24 -62.14
C ARG A 225 12.13 -5.69 -61.79
N LYS A 226 11.24 -6.37 -61.05
CA LYS A 226 10.96 -7.82 -60.91
C LYS A 226 11.53 -8.62 -59.72
N ASN A 227 10.57 -9.02 -58.88
CA ASN A 227 10.38 -10.25 -58.09
C ASN A 227 11.45 -11.33 -58.21
N GLU A 228 11.88 -11.84 -57.05
CA GLU A 228 11.90 -13.27 -56.78
C GLU A 228 11.93 -13.55 -55.26
N SER A 229 11.29 -14.66 -54.93
CA SER A 229 10.89 -15.19 -53.63
C SER A 229 11.99 -15.94 -52.89
N VAL A 230 11.69 -16.27 -51.61
CA VAL A 230 12.27 -17.34 -50.77
C VAL A 230 13.45 -16.94 -49.87
N MET A 231 13.20 -17.03 -48.55
CA MET A 231 14.12 -17.49 -47.48
C MET A 231 13.20 -17.94 -46.33
N GLU A 232 12.92 -19.24 -46.16
CA GLU A 232 13.71 -20.25 -45.43
C GLU A 232 13.78 -20.04 -43.91
N GLY A 233 13.47 -21.11 -43.15
CA GLY A 233 13.95 -21.25 -41.77
C GLY A 233 12.99 -21.79 -40.71
N LYS A 234 12.13 -22.80 -40.98
CA LYS A 234 11.49 -23.59 -39.90
C LYS A 234 12.27 -24.90 -39.70
N ARG A 235 12.99 -25.02 -38.58
CA ARG A 235 13.60 -26.29 -38.13
C ARG A 235 12.52 -27.15 -37.46
N LYS A 236 12.28 -28.32 -38.05
CA LYS A 236 11.55 -29.46 -37.49
C LYS A 236 12.60 -30.36 -36.80
N ARG A 237 12.29 -30.93 -35.64
CA ARG A 237 13.02 -32.08 -35.08
C ARG A 237 12.01 -33.19 -34.86
N GLU A 238 12.24 -34.31 -35.54
CA GLU A 238 11.51 -35.56 -35.39
C GLU A 238 12.20 -36.45 -34.35
N THR A 239 11.36 -37.32 -33.80
CA THR A 239 11.49 -38.33 -32.76
C THR A 239 12.43 -39.47 -33.15
N ASP A 240 13.09 -40.08 -32.16
CA ASP A 240 13.58 -41.47 -32.26
C ASP A 240 12.91 -42.32 -31.17
N GLN A 241 12.33 -43.43 -31.61
CA GLN A 241 11.82 -44.56 -30.84
C GLN A 241 12.83 -45.71 -30.89
N ASN A 242 12.90 -46.52 -29.83
CA ASN A 242 13.10 -47.98 -29.78
C ASN A 242 13.16 -48.34 -28.28
N GLU A 243 12.17 -49.01 -27.68
CA GLU A 243 11.67 -50.40 -27.81
C GLU A 243 12.59 -51.48 -27.21
N GLU A 244 12.01 -52.21 -26.23
CA GLU A 244 12.10 -53.64 -25.89
C GLU A 244 11.67 -53.78 -24.40
N GLU A 245 10.40 -54.06 -24.09
CA GLU A 245 9.72 -55.36 -24.05
C GLU A 245 10.23 -56.30 -22.93
N GLU A 246 9.44 -56.47 -21.86
CA GLU A 246 9.17 -57.80 -21.29
C GLU A 246 7.94 -57.80 -20.37
N THR A 247 7.12 -58.82 -20.58
CA THR A 247 5.78 -59.08 -20.03
C THR A 247 5.79 -59.91 -18.75
N LEU A 248 4.68 -59.80 -17.99
CA LEU A 248 4.07 -60.80 -17.09
C LEU A 248 4.81 -61.23 -15.81
N THR A 249 4.27 -60.85 -14.64
CA THR A 249 3.60 -61.76 -13.67
C THR A 249 3.37 -61.03 -12.33
N ARG A 250 2.11 -60.86 -11.91
CA ARG A 250 1.48 -61.50 -10.73
C ARG A 250 0.24 -60.72 -10.28
#